data_AF-A0A7S0SD09-F1
#
_entry.id   AF-A0A7S0SD09-F1
#
_cell.length_a   1.000
_cell.length_b   1.000
_cell.length_c   1.000
_cell.angle_alpha   90.00
_cell.angle_beta   90.00
_cell.angle_gamma   90.00
#
_symmetry.space_group_name_H-M   'P 1'
#
loop_
_entity.id
_entity.type
_entity.pdbx_description
1 polymer ?
#
loop_
_entity_poly.entity_id
_entity_poly.type
_entity_poly.pdbx_seq_one_letter_code
_entity_poly.pdbx_strand_id
1 'polypeptide(L)'
;GGGGDSGGGGEVVASGAAATPTPFVFISAAEAKWTFKAPVQWLEEYLVAKRAVETKVSDMTASGKIRGSCLRPSLVYTFDRPQALPAVAAFMVGNALGLPFVDRPVTVDTLAAAAVAAVEDRNVSGILDFREMERLAANASLYLL
;
A
#
# COMPACT_ATOMS: atom_id res chain seq x y z
N GLY A 1 -51.88 -35.81 -38.19
CA GLY A 1 -51.58 -34.51 -37.58
C GLY A 1 -50.25 -34.66 -36.89
N GLY A 2 -49.22 -33.99 -37.39
CA GLY A 2 -47.85 -34.12 -36.90
C GLY A 2 -47.36 -32.82 -36.27
N GLY A 3 -46.38 -32.97 -35.37
CA GLY A 3 -45.35 -31.98 -35.10
C GLY A 3 -45.68 -30.99 -33.99
N GLY A 4 -45.12 -31.23 -32.80
CA GLY A 4 -45.00 -30.20 -31.78
C GLY A 4 -43.89 -29.20 -32.10
N ASP A 5 -43.97 -28.04 -31.46
CA ASP A 5 -42.82 -27.15 -31.29
C ASP A 5 -42.91 -26.48 -29.91
N SER A 6 -42.06 -26.94 -29.02
CA SER A 6 -41.82 -26.39 -27.69
C SER A 6 -40.81 -25.25 -27.84
N GLY A 7 -41.32 -24.03 -27.96
CA GLY A 7 -40.53 -22.81 -28.00
C GLY A 7 -39.75 -22.62 -26.69
N GLY A 8 -38.45 -22.85 -26.75
CA GLY A 8 -37.50 -22.59 -25.68
C GLY A 8 -37.42 -21.09 -25.38
N GLY A 9 -37.88 -20.70 -24.20
CA GLY A 9 -37.55 -19.41 -23.61
C GLY A 9 -36.08 -19.40 -23.23
N GLY A 10 -35.26 -18.78 -24.08
CA GLY A 10 -33.87 -18.48 -23.75
C GLY A 10 -33.82 -17.50 -22.59
N GLU A 11 -33.41 -17.99 -21.42
CA GLU A 11 -33.07 -17.17 -20.28
C GLU A 11 -31.87 -16.30 -20.66
N VAL A 12 -32.12 -15.01 -20.83
CA VAL A 12 -31.07 -14.01 -21.01
C VAL A 12 -30.35 -13.90 -19.67
N VAL A 13 -29.28 -14.68 -19.49
CA VAL A 13 -28.36 -14.53 -18.37
C VAL A 13 -27.76 -13.13 -18.43
N ALA A 14 -28.27 -12.25 -17.59
CA ALA A 14 -27.69 -10.94 -17.36
C ALA A 14 -26.22 -11.14 -16.96
N SER A 15 -25.31 -10.66 -17.81
CA SER A 15 -23.90 -10.57 -17.50
C SER A 15 -23.76 -9.74 -16.22
N GLY A 16 -23.57 -10.41 -15.09
CA GLY A 16 -23.38 -9.77 -13.80
C GLY A 16 -22.16 -8.89 -13.88
N ALA A 17 -22.35 -7.57 -13.78
CA ALA A 17 -21.25 -6.63 -13.69
C ALA A 17 -20.33 -7.07 -12.54
N ALA A 18 -19.08 -7.42 -12.86
CA ALA A 18 -18.11 -7.81 -11.85
C ALA A 18 -18.03 -6.71 -10.79
N ALA A 19 -18.26 -7.07 -9.52
CA ALA A 19 -18.21 -6.13 -8.42
C ALA A 19 -16.84 -5.43 -8.41
N THR A 20 -16.83 -4.10 -8.27
CA THR A 20 -15.57 -3.37 -8.19
C THR A 20 -14.80 -3.80 -6.94
N PRO A 21 -13.52 -4.21 -7.05
CA PRO A 21 -12.74 -4.65 -5.90
C PRO A 21 -12.67 -3.57 -4.82
N THR A 22 -12.78 -3.99 -3.55
CA THR A 22 -12.75 -3.05 -2.41
C THR A 22 -11.35 -2.43 -2.29
N PRO A 23 -11.21 -1.10 -2.22
CA PRO A 23 -9.90 -0.49 -1.99
C PRO A 23 -9.37 -0.85 -0.60
N PHE A 24 -8.09 -1.18 -0.50
CA PHE A 24 -7.47 -1.54 0.77
C PHE A 24 -6.04 -1.04 0.83
N VAL A 25 -5.68 -0.44 1.95
CA VAL A 25 -4.32 0.05 2.21
C VAL A 25 -3.76 -0.62 3.45
N PHE A 26 -2.57 -1.20 3.33
CA PHE A 26 -1.78 -1.69 4.43
C PHE A 26 -0.55 -0.82 4.67
N ILE A 27 -0.34 -0.39 5.91
CA ILE A 27 0.88 0.31 6.32
C ILE A 27 1.90 -0.72 6.81
N SER A 28 2.93 -0.92 6.01
CA SER A 28 4.05 -1.85 6.25
C SER A 28 5.25 -1.11 6.85
N ALA A 29 6.48 -1.45 6.42
CA ALA A 29 7.73 -0.83 6.81
C ALA A 29 8.74 -0.91 5.66
N ALA A 30 9.58 0.12 5.47
CA ALA A 30 10.65 0.14 4.48
C ALA A 30 11.62 -1.04 4.65
N GLU A 31 11.92 -1.38 5.90
CA GLU A 31 12.82 -2.44 6.30
C GLU A 31 12.29 -3.83 5.92
N ALA A 32 11.01 -3.96 5.53
CA ALA A 32 10.48 -5.21 4.95
C ALA A 32 11.23 -5.61 3.66
N LYS A 33 11.93 -4.68 3.00
CA LYS A 33 12.79 -4.99 1.84
C LYS A 33 14.17 -5.55 2.21
N TRP A 34 14.58 -5.50 3.48
CA TRP A 34 15.89 -5.98 3.90
C TRP A 34 16.05 -7.47 3.59
N THR A 35 17.17 -7.83 2.98
CA THR A 35 17.54 -9.22 2.65
C THR A 35 18.47 -9.84 3.71
N PHE A 36 18.89 -9.06 4.69
CA PHE A 36 19.73 -9.47 5.81
C PHE A 36 18.91 -9.55 7.10
N LYS A 37 19.42 -10.31 8.07
CA LYS A 37 18.79 -10.44 9.38
C LYS A 37 18.87 -9.12 10.15
N ALA A 38 17.76 -8.67 10.70
CA ALA A 38 17.70 -7.48 11.52
C ALA A 38 18.65 -7.60 12.74
N PRO A 39 19.23 -6.49 13.21
CA PRO A 39 20.22 -6.50 14.29
C PRO A 39 19.65 -6.95 15.64
N VAL A 40 18.32 -6.94 15.79
CA VAL A 40 17.62 -7.31 17.02
C VAL A 40 16.42 -8.20 16.70
N GLN A 41 16.19 -9.22 17.53
CA GLN A 41 15.21 -10.28 17.26
C GLN A 41 13.78 -9.75 17.09
N TRP A 42 13.34 -8.85 17.98
CA TRP A 42 12.00 -8.28 17.90
C TRP A 42 11.75 -7.54 16.57
N LEU A 43 12.79 -6.93 15.99
CA LEU A 43 12.69 -6.23 14.72
C LEU A 43 12.58 -7.25 13.58
N GLU A 44 13.34 -8.35 13.63
CA GLU A 44 13.19 -9.44 12.66
C GLU A 44 11.77 -10.01 12.67
N GLU A 45 11.23 -10.33 13.85
CA GLU A 45 9.88 -10.86 14.02
C GLU A 45 8.81 -9.88 13.51
N TYR A 46 8.98 -8.59 13.81
CA TYR A 46 8.14 -7.52 13.29
C TYR A 46 8.15 -7.46 11.75
N LEU A 47 9.33 -7.51 11.12
CA LEU A 47 9.45 -7.46 9.67
C LEU A 47 8.93 -8.72 8.97
N VAL A 48 9.13 -9.90 9.57
CA VAL A 48 8.51 -11.16 9.10
C VAL A 48 6.98 -11.04 9.12
N ALA A 49 6.40 -10.53 10.20
CA ALA A 49 4.96 -10.32 10.30
C ALA A 49 4.44 -9.34 9.23
N LYS A 50 5.15 -8.22 9.00
CA LYS A 50 4.79 -7.26 7.93
C LYS A 50 4.80 -7.90 6.55
N ARG A 51 5.87 -8.63 6.19
CA ARG A 51 5.97 -9.34 4.89
C ARG A 51 4.85 -10.37 4.72
N ALA A 52 4.48 -11.10 5.78
CA ALA A 52 3.39 -12.06 5.72
C ALA A 52 2.04 -11.39 5.37
N VAL A 53 1.75 -10.21 5.92
CA VAL A 53 0.54 -9.45 5.56
C VAL A 53 0.63 -8.91 4.13
N GLU A 54 1.79 -8.41 3.70
CA GLU A 54 1.99 -7.97 2.31
C GLU A 54 1.70 -9.09 1.30
N THR A 55 2.17 -10.31 1.57
CA THR A 55 1.84 -11.48 0.76
C THR A 55 0.32 -11.71 0.71
N LYS A 56 -0.38 -11.65 1.84
CA LYS A 56 -1.83 -11.83 1.86
C LYS A 56 -2.59 -10.72 1.12
N VAL A 57 -2.15 -9.48 1.23
CA VAL A 57 -2.72 -8.36 0.46
C VAL A 57 -2.49 -8.59 -1.05
N SER A 58 -1.30 -9.03 -1.44
CA SER A 58 -0.98 -9.37 -2.83
C SER A 58 -1.86 -10.52 -3.34
N ASP A 59 -2.01 -11.61 -2.58
CA ASP A 59 -2.85 -12.75 -2.93
C ASP A 59 -4.32 -12.32 -3.12
N MET A 60 -4.85 -11.51 -2.21
CA MET A 60 -6.23 -11.00 -2.30
C MET A 60 -6.41 -10.07 -3.50
N THR A 61 -5.40 -9.25 -3.81
CA THR A 61 -5.40 -8.37 -4.98
C THR A 61 -5.37 -9.18 -6.28
N ALA A 62 -4.51 -10.18 -6.38
CA ALA A 62 -4.43 -11.08 -7.54
C ALA A 62 -5.75 -11.86 -7.76
N SER A 63 -6.45 -12.20 -6.68
CA SER A 63 -7.78 -12.84 -6.75
C SER A 63 -8.95 -11.88 -7.04
N GLY A 64 -8.68 -10.58 -7.20
CA GLY A 64 -9.71 -9.57 -7.46
C GLY A 64 -10.63 -9.22 -6.28
N LYS A 65 -10.35 -9.73 -5.08
CA LYS A 65 -11.15 -9.44 -3.87
C LYS A 65 -11.01 -7.99 -3.41
N ILE A 66 -9.80 -7.46 -3.54
CA ILE A 66 -9.45 -6.09 -3.16
C ILE A 66 -8.61 -5.44 -4.26
N ARG A 67 -8.56 -4.12 -4.25
CA ARG A 67 -7.48 -3.33 -4.87
C ARG A 67 -6.53 -2.90 -3.76
N GLY A 68 -5.49 -3.70 -3.55
CA GLY A 68 -4.56 -3.54 -2.43
C GLY A 68 -3.35 -2.68 -2.76
N SER A 69 -2.99 -1.80 -1.82
CA SER A 69 -1.73 -1.06 -1.79
C SER A 69 -1.01 -1.27 -0.46
N CYS A 70 0.31 -1.45 -0.48
CA CYS A 70 1.16 -1.62 0.69
C CYS A 70 2.16 -0.46 0.77
N LEU A 71 1.94 0.49 1.68
CA LEU A 71 2.86 1.61 1.88
C LEU A 71 3.99 1.15 2.80
N ARG A 72 5.24 1.32 2.37
CA ARG A 72 6.44 0.95 3.14
C ARG A 72 7.17 2.20 3.62
N PRO A 73 6.66 2.90 4.65
CA PRO A 73 7.36 4.06 5.20
C PRO A 73 8.65 3.63 5.89
N SER A 74 9.66 4.49 5.82
CA SER A 74 10.81 4.43 6.74
C SER A 74 10.38 4.98 8.11
N LEU A 75 11.29 5.66 8.82
CA LEU A 75 10.97 6.35 10.06
C LEU A 75 9.83 7.36 9.81
N VAL A 76 8.74 7.21 10.56
CA VAL A 76 7.61 8.16 10.55
C VAL A 76 7.78 9.17 11.66
N TYR A 77 7.62 10.46 11.36
CA TYR A 77 7.80 11.53 12.34
C TYR A 77 6.75 12.63 12.25
N THR A 78 6.62 13.39 13.34
CA THR A 78 5.86 14.65 13.40
C THR A 78 6.68 15.69 14.17
N PHE A 79 6.52 16.95 13.82
CA PHE A 79 7.16 18.07 14.52
C PHE A 79 6.61 18.27 15.94
N ASP A 80 5.42 17.75 16.23
CA ASP A 80 4.80 17.81 17.56
C ASP A 80 5.48 16.87 18.58
N ARG A 81 6.34 15.94 18.11
CA ARG A 81 7.09 14.99 18.94
C ARG A 81 8.59 15.08 18.64
N PRO A 82 9.26 16.14 19.12
CA PRO A 82 10.62 16.47 18.72
C PRO A 82 11.68 15.44 19.17
N GLN A 83 11.32 14.53 20.08
CA GLN A 83 12.23 13.52 20.62
C GLN A 83 12.73 12.54 19.54
N ALA A 84 11.96 12.37 18.45
CA ALA A 84 12.36 11.52 17.32
C ALA A 84 13.28 12.25 16.31
N LEU A 85 13.38 13.58 16.36
CA LEU A 85 14.07 14.38 15.34
C LEU A 85 15.58 14.07 15.19
N PRO A 86 16.35 13.75 16.24
CA PRO A 86 17.74 13.34 16.07
C PRO A 86 17.87 12.06 15.21
N ALA A 87 16.99 11.07 15.41
CA ALA A 87 16.97 9.85 14.60
C ALA A 87 16.53 10.15 13.16
N VAL A 88 15.53 11.03 12.99
CA VAL A 88 15.10 11.52 11.66
C VAL A 88 16.26 12.16 10.91
N ALA A 89 17.02 13.06 11.55
CA ALA A 89 18.16 13.71 10.94
C ALA A 89 19.24 12.69 10.50
N ALA A 90 19.53 11.69 11.34
CA ALA A 90 20.46 10.62 10.99
C ALA A 90 20.00 9.83 9.75
N PHE A 91 18.71 9.49 9.67
CA PHE A 91 18.15 8.79 8.51
C PHE A 91 18.13 9.67 7.26
N MET A 92 17.83 10.97 7.38
CA MET A 92 17.90 11.90 6.26
C MET A 92 19.31 11.99 5.68
N VAL A 93 20.33 12.14 6.53
CA VAL A 93 21.74 12.17 6.09
C VAL A 93 22.16 10.84 5.49
N GLY A 94 21.84 9.72 6.14
CA GLY A 94 22.17 8.38 5.65
C GLY A 94 21.54 8.08 4.28
N ASN A 95 20.29 8.48 4.07
CA ASN A 95 19.63 8.35 2.77
C ASN A 95 20.29 9.22 1.70
N ALA A 96 20.61 10.48 2.03
CA ALA A 96 21.28 11.40 1.11
C ALA A 96 22.69 10.92 0.68
N LEU A 97 23.38 10.21 1.58
CA LEU A 97 24.67 9.54 1.30
C LEU A 97 24.50 8.21 0.54
N GLY A 98 23.27 7.77 0.24
CA GLY A 98 23.00 6.57 -0.53
C GLY A 98 23.18 5.26 0.24
N LEU A 99 23.08 5.28 1.57
CA LEU A 99 23.16 4.05 2.36
C LEU A 99 22.02 3.09 1.97
N PRO A 100 22.32 1.84 1.58
CA PRO A 100 21.34 0.95 0.92
C PRO A 100 20.15 0.53 1.80
N PHE A 101 20.22 0.78 3.10
CA PHE A 101 19.22 0.37 4.08
C PHE A 101 18.51 1.53 4.77
N VAL A 102 18.85 2.77 4.38
CA VAL A 102 18.31 3.99 4.99
C VAL A 102 17.43 4.68 3.97
N ASP A 103 16.12 4.54 4.13
CA ASP A 103 15.15 5.31 3.37
C ASP A 103 14.88 6.66 4.03
N ARG A 104 14.37 7.61 3.25
CA ARG A 104 14.06 8.94 3.75
C ARG A 104 12.89 8.85 4.74
N PRO A 105 12.98 9.50 5.92
CA PRO A 105 11.86 9.62 6.83
C PRO A 105 10.67 10.33 6.19
N VAL A 106 9.46 9.89 6.56
CA VAL A 106 8.19 10.40 6.05
C VAL A 106 7.41 11.05 7.20
N THR A 107 6.72 12.17 6.96
CA THR A 107 5.88 12.77 8.00
C THR A 107 4.59 11.96 8.18
N VAL A 108 3.96 12.07 9.36
CA VAL A 108 2.62 11.53 9.60
C VAL A 108 1.63 12.04 8.55
N ASP A 109 1.68 13.33 8.21
CA ASP A 109 0.78 13.95 7.23
C ASP A 109 0.99 13.39 5.83
N THR A 110 2.24 13.23 5.38
CA THR A 110 2.54 12.63 4.08
C THR A 110 2.05 11.19 4.01
N LEU A 111 2.26 10.40 5.07
CA LEU A 111 1.80 9.02 5.12
C LEU A 111 0.26 8.94 5.09
N ALA A 112 -0.43 9.79 5.85
CA ALA A 112 -1.88 9.84 5.88
C ALA A 112 -2.46 10.27 4.52
N ALA A 113 -1.93 11.34 3.92
CA ALA A 113 -2.37 11.82 2.61
C ALA A 113 -2.13 10.77 1.51
N ALA A 114 -0.98 10.09 1.53
CA ALA A 114 -0.68 9.02 0.59
C ALA A 114 -1.63 7.82 0.76
N ALA A 115 -2.01 7.47 1.99
CA ALA A 115 -2.95 6.39 2.24
C ALA A 115 -4.34 6.71 1.69
N VAL A 116 -4.83 7.94 1.90
CA VAL A 116 -6.10 8.41 1.31
C VAL A 116 -6.04 8.37 -0.22
N ALA A 117 -4.99 8.94 -0.81
CA ALA A 117 -4.80 8.94 -2.26
C ALA A 117 -4.76 7.53 -2.85
N ALA A 118 -4.11 6.57 -2.16
CA ALA A 118 -4.08 5.18 -2.60
C ALA A 118 -5.46 4.49 -2.54
N VAL A 119 -6.31 4.89 -1.57
CA VAL A 119 -7.71 4.43 -1.51
C VAL A 119 -8.53 5.03 -2.66
N GLU A 120 -8.34 6.30 -2.99
CA GLU A 120 -9.16 7.01 -3.98
C GLU A 120 -8.77 6.72 -5.43
N ASP A 121 -7.47 6.72 -5.74
CA ASP A 121 -6.99 6.53 -7.11
C ASP A 121 -7.02 5.05 -7.51
N ARG A 122 -7.91 4.72 -8.45
CA ARG A 122 -8.09 3.36 -8.99
C ARG A 122 -6.85 2.79 -9.69
N ASN A 123 -5.88 3.62 -10.05
CA ASN A 123 -4.65 3.19 -10.71
C ASN A 123 -3.52 2.88 -9.70
N VAL A 124 -3.72 3.19 -8.42
CA VAL A 124 -2.72 2.91 -7.37
C VAL A 124 -2.97 1.53 -6.79
N SER A 125 -1.94 0.69 -6.85
CA SER A 125 -1.89 -0.66 -6.27
C SER A 125 -0.44 -1.11 -6.08
N GLY A 126 -0.24 -2.19 -5.31
CA GLY A 126 1.08 -2.78 -5.11
C GLY A 126 1.89 -2.14 -3.98
N ILE A 127 3.22 -2.32 -4.00
CA ILE A 127 4.13 -1.82 -2.97
C ILE A 127 4.53 -0.40 -3.29
N LEU A 128 4.34 0.52 -2.34
CA LEU A 128 4.65 1.95 -2.48
C LEU A 128 5.76 2.37 -1.52
N ASP A 129 6.86 2.88 -2.07
CA ASP A 129 8.00 3.41 -1.28
C ASP A 129 7.81 4.89 -0.88
N PHE A 130 8.78 5.45 -0.14
CA PHE A 130 8.71 6.84 0.33
C PHE A 130 8.54 7.86 -0.80
N ARG A 131 9.10 7.61 -1.99
CA ARG A 131 8.99 8.52 -3.14
C ARG A 131 7.57 8.50 -3.69
N GLU A 132 6.98 7.32 -3.78
CA GLU A 132 5.58 7.19 -4.22
C GLU A 132 4.62 7.81 -3.21
N MET A 133 4.87 7.65 -1.90
CA MET A 133 4.08 8.33 -0.87
C MET A 133 4.16 9.85 -0.99
N GLU A 134 5.35 10.41 -1.20
CA GLU A 134 5.53 11.85 -1.40
C GLU A 134 4.82 12.36 -2.66
N ARG A 135 4.93 11.61 -3.76
CA ARG A 135 4.23 11.92 -5.00
C ARG A 135 2.72 11.92 -4.81
N LEU A 136 2.18 10.90 -4.13
CA LEU A 136 0.74 10.81 -3.84
C LEU A 136 0.26 11.93 -2.93
N ALA A 137 1.02 12.25 -1.88
CA ALA A 137 0.67 13.34 -0.96
C ALA A 137 0.71 14.73 -1.61
N ALA A 138 1.69 14.97 -2.50
CA ALA A 138 1.76 16.21 -3.28
C ALA A 138 0.54 16.37 -4.20
N ASN A 139 0.10 15.27 -4.83
CA ASN A 139 -1.06 15.28 -5.70
C ASN A 139 -2.39 15.38 -4.92
N ALA A 140 -2.47 14.81 -3.72
CA ALA A 140 -3.66 14.90 -2.86
C ALA A 140 -3.86 16.32 -2.30
N SER A 141 -2.76 17.03 -2.00
CA SER A 141 -2.82 18.43 -1.52
C SER A 141 -3.49 19.38 -2.52
N LEU A 142 -3.53 19.05 -3.81
CA LEU A 142 -4.26 19.81 -4.83
C LEU A 142 -5.80 19.65 -4.75
N TYR A 143 -6.30 18.63 -4.04
CA TYR A 143 -7.74 18.38 -3.88
C TYR A 143 -8.31 18.92 -2.55
N LEU A 144 -7.46 19.39 -1.63
CA LEU A 144 -7.84 19.95 -0.33
C LEU A 144 -7.73 21.48 -0.26
N LEU A 145 -7.44 22.13 -1.39
CA LEU A 145 -7.49 23.59 -1.62
C LEU A 145 -8.65 23.92 -2.58
#